data_AF-Q1AWB1-F1
#
_entry.id   AF-Q1AWB1-F1
#
_cell.length_a   1.000
_cell.length_b   1.000
_cell.length_c   1.000
_cell.angle_alpha   90.00
_cell.angle_beta   90.00
_cell.angle_gamma   90.00
#
_symmetry.space_group_name_H-M   'P 1'
#
loop_
_entity.id
_entity.type
_entity.pdbx_description
1 polymer ?
#
loop_
_entity_poly.entity_id
_entity_poly.type
_entity_poly.pdbx_seq_one_letter_code
_entity_poly.pdbx_strand_id
1 'polypeptide(L)'
;MPERYGPRVIEHLVNPRNAGEVGGPSGVGEAGNAACGDQVRFTLRVGGDLRLQEVRYRAYGCAACIAAGSALAELAEGRSITGAAQISRGDIQEALGGPLPPGKEHGATLALDALHRAFEDYWSRQGDALLGGEGLGDGSGGRRGVVAAMSGGVDSAVTALLLKERGYEVVAVTFRLHDGEPGSRSCCSPDTVLFARETAHGLGIPHFTLNLRELFDRRVMRDFVGSYAAGRTPNPCVACNAHVKFHAAAFLADRLGLRHVATGHYARVGEGPCLERPEDGRKDQTYVLWPVPPRLLGRTIFPLGDYRKSEVRRIAEERGLAVARTPESQDICFIPDGDYRSFVRRRVRSEPGEIVDRQGRVLGRHAGVVDFTVGQRRGLGISAPTPLYVTEVRPRSRQVVVGSRRELEVRRMLVRGANWFLDPREAALVQVRYNGEPVPCELEEGAGGWEVALLEPVFGVAPGQSAVFYTRDGAKVVGGGIIARRDA
;
A
#
# COMPACT_ATOMS: atom_id res chain seq x y z
N MET A 1 -27.87 -19.66 -32.12
CA MET A 1 -26.74 -20.02 -31.21
C MET A 1 -25.48 -20.39 -32.00
N PRO A 2 -25.50 -21.36 -32.93
CA PRO A 2 -24.31 -21.73 -33.72
C PRO A 2 -23.74 -20.58 -34.56
N GLU A 3 -24.59 -19.70 -35.07
CA GLU A 3 -24.16 -18.54 -35.87
C GLU A 3 -23.42 -17.46 -35.06
N ARG A 4 -23.53 -17.47 -33.73
CA ARG A 4 -22.91 -16.46 -32.86
C ARG A 4 -21.76 -16.99 -32.03
N TYR A 5 -21.73 -18.29 -31.72
CA TYR A 5 -20.74 -18.90 -30.84
C TYR A 5 -19.98 -20.00 -31.55
N GLY A 6 -18.66 -19.99 -31.41
CA GLY A 6 -17.80 -21.04 -31.95
C GLY A 6 -18.08 -22.42 -31.32
N PRO A 7 -17.64 -23.52 -31.96
CA PRO A 7 -17.96 -24.88 -31.53
C PRO A 7 -17.47 -25.20 -30.10
N ARG A 8 -16.29 -24.70 -29.69
CA ARG A 8 -15.78 -24.90 -28.32
C ARG A 8 -16.60 -24.16 -27.27
N VAL A 9 -17.13 -22.98 -27.59
CA VAL A 9 -18.05 -22.25 -26.69
C VAL A 9 -19.34 -23.05 -26.47
N ILE A 10 -19.88 -23.66 -27.53
CA ILE A 10 -21.07 -24.52 -27.43
C ILE A 10 -20.76 -25.78 -26.63
N GLU A 11 -19.59 -26.38 -26.83
CA GLU A 11 -19.16 -27.58 -26.10
C GLU A 11 -19.09 -27.33 -24.59
N HIS A 12 -18.43 -26.25 -24.14
CA HIS A 12 -18.39 -25.86 -22.74
C HIS A 12 -19.75 -25.43 -22.17
N LEU A 13 -20.67 -24.95 -23.02
CA LEU A 13 -22.03 -24.60 -22.61
C LEU A 13 -22.90 -25.83 -22.37
N VAL A 14 -22.82 -26.83 -23.27
CA VAL A 14 -23.65 -28.03 -23.23
C VAL A 14 -23.08 -29.09 -22.30
N ASN A 15 -21.75 -29.20 -22.22
CA ASN A 15 -21.02 -30.14 -21.36
C ASN A 15 -20.11 -29.38 -20.38
N PRO A 16 -20.67 -28.60 -19.44
CA PRO A 16 -19.86 -27.77 -18.55
C PRO A 16 -18.92 -28.62 -17.70
N ARG A 17 -17.63 -28.38 -17.85
CA ARG A 17 -16.55 -28.97 -17.05
C ARG A 17 -16.55 -28.40 -15.65
N ASN A 18 -16.50 -29.28 -14.66
CA ASN A 18 -16.33 -28.91 -13.25
C ASN A 18 -17.46 -28.04 -12.66
N ALA A 19 -18.68 -28.16 -13.20
CA ALA A 19 -19.86 -27.51 -12.62
C ALA A 19 -20.16 -28.05 -11.21
N GLY A 20 -20.52 -27.18 -10.28
CA GLY A 20 -20.89 -27.54 -8.91
C GLY A 20 -20.17 -26.73 -7.85
N GLU A 21 -20.02 -27.30 -6.66
CA GLU A 21 -19.30 -26.69 -5.53
C GLU A 21 -18.42 -27.71 -4.82
N VAL A 22 -17.25 -27.26 -4.37
CA VAL A 22 -16.38 -28.04 -3.49
C VAL A 22 -17.01 -28.05 -2.09
N GLY A 23 -17.20 -29.23 -1.50
CA GLY A 23 -17.61 -29.35 -0.09
C GLY A 23 -16.49 -28.89 0.85
N GLY A 24 -16.81 -28.01 1.82
CA GLY A 24 -15.81 -27.42 2.72
C GLY A 24 -14.68 -26.69 1.97
N PRO A 25 -14.99 -25.68 1.15
CA PRO A 25 -14.01 -25.07 0.25
C PRO A 25 -12.92 -24.33 1.02
N SER A 26 -11.67 -24.48 0.56
CA SER A 26 -10.50 -23.73 1.02
C SER A 26 -10.59 -22.24 0.67
N GLY A 27 -11.27 -21.90 -0.43
CA GLY A 27 -11.52 -20.53 -0.85
C GLY A 27 -12.76 -20.43 -1.73
N VAL A 28 -13.47 -19.31 -1.64
CA VAL A 28 -14.72 -19.01 -2.33
C VAL A 28 -14.65 -17.60 -2.92
N GLY A 29 -15.03 -17.44 -4.17
CA GLY A 29 -15.02 -16.15 -4.85
C GLY A 29 -16.21 -15.98 -5.77
N GLU A 30 -16.76 -14.77 -5.79
CA GLU A 30 -17.91 -14.40 -6.60
C GLU A 30 -17.66 -13.08 -7.31
N ALA A 31 -18.04 -13.01 -8.58
CA ALA A 31 -18.03 -11.79 -9.37
C ALA A 31 -19.28 -11.70 -10.24
N GLY A 32 -19.70 -10.46 -10.53
CA GLY A 32 -20.92 -10.17 -11.27
C GLY A 32 -21.84 -9.23 -10.52
N ASN A 33 -22.91 -8.81 -11.18
CA ASN A 33 -23.91 -7.92 -10.62
C ASN A 33 -25.30 -8.44 -10.99
N ALA A 34 -26.22 -8.50 -10.02
CA ALA A 34 -27.63 -8.81 -10.28
C ALA A 34 -28.25 -7.91 -11.38
N ALA A 35 -27.75 -6.68 -11.54
CA ALA A 35 -28.23 -5.75 -12.57
C ALA A 35 -27.87 -6.14 -14.01
N CYS A 36 -26.74 -6.83 -14.27
CA CYS A 36 -26.40 -7.32 -15.62
C CYS A 36 -26.87 -8.75 -15.87
N GLY A 37 -27.27 -9.48 -14.81
CA GLY A 37 -27.71 -10.87 -14.86
C GLY A 37 -26.59 -11.90 -14.95
N ASP A 38 -25.34 -11.47 -15.20
CA ASP A 38 -24.17 -12.33 -15.26
C ASP A 38 -23.51 -12.41 -13.87
N GLN A 39 -23.40 -13.62 -13.32
CA GLN A 39 -22.74 -13.94 -12.05
C GLN A 39 -21.93 -15.23 -12.18
N VAL A 40 -20.72 -15.23 -11.63
CA VAL A 40 -19.84 -16.40 -11.56
C VAL A 40 -19.37 -16.58 -10.13
N ARG A 41 -19.41 -17.82 -9.66
CA ARG A 41 -18.88 -18.26 -8.37
C ARG A 41 -17.88 -19.38 -8.60
N PHE A 42 -16.71 -19.28 -7.96
CA PHE A 42 -15.71 -20.35 -7.88
C PHE A 42 -15.54 -20.82 -6.43
N THR A 43 -15.33 -22.12 -6.27
CA THR A 43 -14.97 -22.76 -5.00
C THR A 43 -13.78 -23.68 -5.22
N LEU A 44 -12.83 -23.66 -4.29
CA LEU A 44 -11.53 -24.30 -4.45
C LEU A 44 -11.24 -25.28 -3.31
N ARG A 45 -10.56 -26.38 -3.63
CA ARG A 45 -9.79 -27.20 -2.67
C ARG A 45 -8.31 -27.04 -2.97
N VAL A 46 -7.57 -26.44 -2.05
CA VAL A 46 -6.12 -26.24 -2.18
C VAL A 46 -5.41 -27.30 -1.34
N GLY A 47 -4.54 -28.08 -1.98
CA GLY A 47 -3.70 -29.07 -1.30
C GLY A 47 -2.57 -28.42 -0.48
N GLY A 48 -1.96 -29.20 0.42
CA GLY A 48 -0.82 -28.74 1.22
C GLY A 48 0.42 -28.39 0.39
N ASP A 49 0.50 -28.88 -0.85
CA ASP A 49 1.51 -28.55 -1.85
C ASP A 49 1.15 -27.32 -2.71
N LEU A 50 0.08 -26.61 -2.33
CA LEU A 50 -0.49 -25.46 -3.04
C LEU A 50 -0.99 -25.77 -4.46
N ARG A 51 -1.34 -27.03 -4.77
CA ARG A 51 -2.08 -27.37 -5.99
C ARG A 51 -3.58 -27.25 -5.81
N LEU A 52 -4.27 -26.86 -6.87
CA LEU A 52 -5.73 -26.84 -6.92
C LEU A 52 -6.25 -28.26 -7.16
N GLN A 53 -6.54 -28.99 -6.09
CA GLN A 53 -7.02 -30.38 -6.15
C GLN A 53 -8.43 -30.46 -6.75
N GLU A 54 -9.29 -29.49 -6.42
CA GLU A 54 -10.60 -29.32 -7.02
C GLU A 54 -10.88 -27.85 -7.28
N VAL A 55 -11.35 -27.56 -8.48
CA VAL A 55 -11.90 -26.27 -8.89
C VAL A 55 -13.31 -26.52 -9.34
N ARG A 56 -14.30 -25.92 -8.69
CA ARG A 56 -15.71 -26.01 -9.09
C ARG A 56 -16.29 -24.63 -9.29
N TYR A 57 -17.21 -24.51 -10.24
CA TYR A 57 -17.85 -23.24 -10.55
C TYR A 57 -19.37 -23.35 -10.67
N ARG A 58 -20.05 -22.23 -10.42
CA ARG A 58 -21.43 -21.98 -10.79
C ARG A 58 -21.48 -20.66 -11.57
N ALA A 59 -22.20 -20.63 -12.68
CA ALA A 59 -22.39 -19.42 -13.45
C ALA A 59 -23.87 -19.27 -13.82
N TYR A 60 -24.38 -18.06 -13.66
CA TYR A 60 -25.72 -17.64 -14.09
C TYR A 60 -25.54 -16.48 -15.06
N GLY A 61 -26.25 -16.48 -16.18
CA GLY A 61 -26.13 -15.41 -17.16
C GLY A 61 -25.97 -15.90 -18.59
N CYS A 62 -25.24 -15.15 -19.41
CA CYS A 62 -25.08 -15.43 -20.83
C CYS A 62 -24.22 -16.67 -21.10
N ALA A 63 -24.43 -17.28 -22.27
CA ALA A 63 -23.71 -18.48 -22.71
C ALA A 63 -22.18 -18.31 -22.69
N ALA A 64 -21.68 -17.11 -23.03
CA ALA A 64 -20.26 -16.79 -22.96
C ALA A 64 -19.70 -16.85 -21.53
N CYS A 65 -20.49 -16.42 -20.54
CA CYS A 65 -20.11 -16.43 -19.13
C CYS A 65 -20.04 -17.86 -18.58
N ILE A 66 -21.03 -18.69 -18.91
CA ILE A 66 -21.06 -20.12 -18.54
C ILE A 66 -19.88 -20.86 -19.17
N ALA A 67 -19.63 -20.66 -20.47
CA ALA A 67 -18.54 -21.30 -21.18
C ALA A 67 -17.16 -20.85 -20.66
N ALA A 68 -16.99 -19.55 -20.39
CA ALA A 68 -15.75 -19.03 -19.82
C ALA A 68 -15.48 -19.58 -18.40
N GLY A 69 -16.50 -19.70 -17.56
CA GLY A 69 -16.40 -20.35 -16.26
C GLY A 69 -15.97 -21.82 -16.37
N SER A 70 -16.57 -22.56 -17.32
CA SER A 70 -16.21 -23.95 -17.58
C SER A 70 -14.76 -24.10 -18.04
N ALA A 71 -14.35 -23.36 -19.06
CA ALA A 71 -13.00 -23.41 -19.60
C ALA A 71 -11.96 -23.01 -18.54
N LEU A 72 -12.24 -21.98 -17.75
CA LEU A 72 -11.36 -21.56 -16.67
C LEU A 72 -11.24 -22.62 -15.56
N ALA A 73 -12.35 -23.26 -15.18
CA ALA A 73 -12.33 -24.32 -14.16
C ALA A 73 -11.47 -25.52 -14.61
N GLU A 74 -11.63 -25.96 -15.87
CA GLU A 74 -10.82 -27.01 -16.47
C GLU A 74 -9.33 -26.61 -16.57
N LEU A 75 -9.03 -25.40 -17.03
CA LEU A 75 -7.66 -24.91 -17.13
C LEU A 75 -6.95 -24.83 -15.77
N ALA A 76 -7.69 -24.47 -14.71
CA ALA A 76 -7.12 -24.22 -13.39
C ALA A 76 -6.90 -25.50 -12.56
N GLU A 77 -7.74 -26.51 -12.69
CA GLU A 77 -7.66 -27.74 -11.89
C GLU A 77 -6.32 -28.48 -12.11
N GLY A 78 -5.74 -28.99 -11.03
CA GLY A 78 -4.44 -29.69 -11.02
C GLY A 78 -3.21 -28.78 -11.10
N ARG A 79 -3.34 -27.51 -11.48
CA ARG A 79 -2.22 -26.54 -11.49
C ARG A 79 -1.81 -26.15 -10.06
N SER A 80 -0.60 -25.63 -9.92
CA SER A 80 -0.25 -24.86 -8.72
C SER A 80 -1.11 -23.60 -8.63
N ILE A 81 -1.33 -23.08 -7.42
CA ILE A 81 -2.10 -21.85 -7.21
C ILE A 81 -1.49 -20.66 -7.97
N THR A 82 -0.15 -20.61 -8.09
CA THR A 82 0.55 -19.61 -8.92
C THR A 82 0.28 -19.84 -10.40
N GLY A 83 0.36 -21.07 -10.89
CA GLY A 83 0.08 -21.39 -12.29
C GLY A 83 -1.38 -21.13 -12.69
N ALA A 84 -2.32 -21.27 -11.76
CA ALA A 84 -3.72 -20.90 -11.96
C ALA A 84 -3.92 -19.38 -11.92
N ALA A 85 -3.24 -18.65 -11.02
CA ALA A 85 -3.30 -17.19 -10.94
C ALA A 85 -2.61 -16.46 -12.12
N GLN A 86 -1.89 -17.18 -12.96
CA GLN A 86 -1.30 -16.68 -14.21
C GLN A 86 -2.26 -16.80 -15.41
N ILE A 87 -3.34 -17.60 -15.31
CA ILE A 87 -4.30 -17.76 -16.41
C ILE A 87 -4.90 -16.40 -16.75
N SER A 88 -4.71 -15.99 -18.00
CA SER A 88 -5.14 -14.71 -18.53
C SER A 88 -6.45 -14.83 -19.30
N ARG A 89 -7.01 -13.68 -19.70
CA ARG A 89 -8.15 -13.66 -20.62
C ARG A 89 -7.84 -14.34 -21.95
N GLY A 90 -6.59 -14.22 -22.42
CA GLY A 90 -6.13 -14.84 -23.67
C GLY A 90 -6.18 -16.37 -23.60
N ASP A 91 -5.75 -16.95 -22.47
CA ASP A 91 -5.77 -18.40 -22.26
C ASP A 91 -7.20 -18.97 -22.28
N ILE A 92 -8.16 -18.25 -21.66
CA ILE A 92 -9.58 -18.62 -21.71
C ILE A 92 -10.10 -18.55 -23.14
N GLN A 93 -9.77 -17.49 -23.89
CA GLN A 93 -10.19 -17.34 -25.28
C GLN A 93 -9.60 -18.45 -26.16
N GLU A 94 -8.34 -18.81 -25.97
CA GLU A 94 -7.71 -19.93 -26.66
C GLU A 94 -8.42 -21.27 -26.34
N ALA A 95 -8.73 -21.52 -25.06
CA ALA A 95 -9.51 -22.67 -24.63
C ALA A 95 -10.96 -22.66 -25.16
N LEU A 96 -11.49 -21.50 -25.55
CA LEU A 96 -12.79 -21.37 -26.20
C LEU A 96 -12.70 -21.32 -27.74
N GLY A 97 -11.50 -21.52 -28.30
CA GLY A 97 -11.29 -21.56 -29.76
C GLY A 97 -11.28 -20.19 -30.44
N GLY A 98 -11.08 -19.11 -29.68
CA GLY A 98 -11.00 -17.75 -30.19
C GLY A 98 -11.65 -16.71 -29.27
N PRO A 99 -11.66 -15.43 -29.69
CA PRO A 99 -12.31 -14.37 -28.93
C PRO A 99 -13.82 -14.63 -28.79
N LEU A 100 -14.37 -14.25 -27.64
CA LEU A 100 -15.81 -14.25 -27.41
C LEU A 100 -16.50 -13.22 -28.33
N PRO A 101 -17.79 -13.41 -28.66
CA PRO A 101 -18.50 -12.51 -29.56
C PRO A 101 -18.55 -11.05 -29.04
N PRO A 102 -18.66 -10.06 -29.94
CA PRO A 102 -18.79 -8.66 -29.56
C PRO A 102 -19.91 -8.41 -28.54
N GLY A 103 -19.60 -7.67 -27.47
CA GLY A 103 -20.50 -7.40 -26.35
C GLY A 103 -20.60 -8.53 -25.32
N LYS A 104 -19.83 -9.61 -25.46
CA LYS A 104 -19.77 -10.76 -24.52
C LYS A 104 -18.37 -11.02 -23.97
N GLU A 105 -17.41 -10.16 -24.28
CA GLU A 105 -16.01 -10.25 -23.86
C GLU A 105 -15.85 -10.20 -22.33
N HIS A 106 -16.77 -9.51 -21.65
CA HIS A 106 -16.78 -9.40 -20.19
C HIS A 106 -16.94 -10.76 -19.48
N GLY A 107 -17.52 -11.78 -20.13
CA GLY A 107 -17.73 -13.10 -19.53
C GLY A 107 -16.43 -13.75 -19.02
N ALA A 108 -15.33 -13.61 -19.77
CA ALA A 108 -14.01 -14.09 -19.35
C ALA A 108 -13.45 -13.26 -18.19
N THR A 109 -13.64 -11.93 -18.20
CA THR A 109 -13.22 -11.05 -17.10
C THR A 109 -13.97 -11.39 -15.80
N LEU A 110 -15.28 -11.66 -15.86
CA LEU A 110 -16.07 -12.10 -14.71
C LEU A 110 -15.58 -13.44 -14.15
N ALA A 111 -15.35 -14.42 -15.01
CA ALA A 111 -14.86 -15.73 -14.59
C ALA A 111 -13.50 -15.62 -13.89
N LEU A 112 -12.56 -14.86 -14.47
CA LEU A 112 -11.26 -14.58 -13.85
C LEU A 112 -11.42 -13.86 -12.52
N ASP A 113 -12.29 -12.86 -12.44
CA ASP A 113 -12.46 -12.14 -11.20
C ASP A 113 -13.02 -13.01 -10.08
N ALA A 114 -14.01 -13.86 -10.37
CA ALA A 114 -14.54 -14.81 -9.41
C ALA A 114 -13.47 -15.81 -8.93
N LEU A 115 -12.63 -16.36 -9.84
CA LEU A 115 -11.53 -17.25 -9.46
C LEU A 115 -10.49 -16.52 -8.58
N HIS A 116 -10.07 -15.31 -8.97
CA HIS A 116 -9.09 -14.55 -8.21
C HIS A 116 -9.61 -14.11 -6.84
N ARG A 117 -10.92 -13.85 -6.69
CA ARG A 117 -11.55 -13.62 -5.40
C ARG A 117 -11.59 -14.88 -4.53
N ALA A 118 -11.64 -16.07 -5.13
CA ALA A 118 -11.49 -17.32 -4.38
C ALA A 118 -10.06 -17.51 -3.85
N PHE A 119 -9.04 -17.07 -4.59
CA PHE A 119 -7.68 -16.97 -4.07
C PHE A 119 -7.56 -15.91 -2.96
N GLU A 120 -8.21 -14.74 -3.12
CA GLU A 120 -8.26 -13.70 -2.08
C GLU A 120 -8.86 -14.24 -0.77
N ASP A 121 -9.98 -14.98 -0.84
CA ASP A 121 -10.60 -15.62 0.31
C ASP A 121 -9.71 -16.70 0.93
N TYR A 122 -9.09 -17.56 0.11
CA TYR A 122 -8.13 -18.56 0.57
C TYR A 122 -7.00 -17.92 1.39
N TRP A 123 -6.35 -16.87 0.87
CA TRP A 123 -5.28 -16.20 1.59
C TRP A 123 -5.77 -15.44 2.83
N SER A 124 -6.99 -14.88 2.78
CA SER A 124 -7.59 -14.19 3.93
C SER A 124 -7.83 -15.14 5.10
N ARG A 125 -8.27 -16.37 4.83
CA ARG A 125 -8.44 -17.43 5.86
C ARG A 125 -7.13 -17.91 6.46
N GLN A 126 -6.03 -17.77 5.74
CA GLN A 126 -4.67 -18.03 6.26
C GLN A 126 -4.10 -16.81 7.02
N GLY A 127 -4.80 -15.67 6.97
CA GLY A 127 -4.35 -14.36 7.42
C GLY A 127 -4.39 -14.13 8.93
N ASP A 128 -4.98 -15.02 9.72
CA ASP A 128 -4.88 -14.91 11.20
C ASP A 128 -3.41 -14.85 11.65
N ALA A 129 -2.50 -15.51 10.92
CA ALA A 129 -1.06 -15.40 11.12
C ALA A 129 -0.51 -13.97 10.86
N LEU A 130 -1.04 -13.24 9.88
CA LEU A 130 -0.68 -11.83 9.61
C LEU A 130 -1.06 -10.91 10.78
N LEU A 131 -2.13 -11.24 11.51
CA LEU A 131 -2.60 -10.46 12.64
C LEU A 131 -1.82 -10.76 13.93
N GLY A 132 -1.43 -12.02 14.13
CA GLY A 132 -0.69 -12.49 15.30
C GLY A 132 0.79 -12.09 15.34
N GLY A 133 1.38 -11.72 14.20
CA GLY A 133 2.81 -11.39 14.12
C GLY A 133 3.75 -12.59 14.28
N GLU A 134 3.21 -13.81 14.34
CA GLU A 134 3.96 -15.06 14.47
C GLU A 134 4.43 -15.54 13.09
N GLY A 135 5.67 -16.03 13.02
CA GLY A 135 6.08 -16.98 11.98
C GLY A 135 6.45 -16.43 10.61
N LEU A 136 6.69 -15.11 10.44
CA LEU A 136 7.37 -14.63 9.22
C LEU A 136 8.80 -15.17 9.18
N GLY A 137 9.13 -15.89 8.11
CA GLY A 137 10.47 -16.36 7.86
C GLY A 137 11.41 -15.20 7.50
N ASP A 138 12.71 -15.42 7.66
CA ASP A 138 13.74 -14.51 7.14
C ASP A 138 13.98 -14.70 5.63
N GLY A 139 13.22 -15.60 4.98
CA GLY A 139 13.39 -15.98 3.58
C GLY A 139 14.52 -16.99 3.35
N SER A 140 15.19 -17.48 4.39
CA SER A 140 16.17 -18.57 4.28
C SER A 140 15.52 -19.83 3.69
N GLY A 141 16.23 -20.48 2.77
CA GLY A 141 15.72 -21.64 2.03
C GLY A 141 14.70 -21.35 0.93
N GLY A 142 14.23 -20.11 0.77
CA GLY A 142 13.33 -19.73 -0.32
C GLY A 142 14.00 -19.83 -1.70
N ARG A 143 13.21 -20.19 -2.71
CA ARG A 143 13.64 -20.16 -4.12
C ARG A 143 13.96 -18.73 -4.55
N ARG A 144 14.71 -18.59 -5.65
CA ARG A 144 15.06 -17.30 -6.27
C ARG A 144 13.85 -16.65 -6.95
N GLY A 145 12.89 -16.23 -6.13
CA GLY A 145 11.68 -15.54 -6.55
C GLY A 145 11.31 -14.41 -5.61
N VAL A 146 10.32 -13.63 -6.03
CA VAL A 146 9.98 -12.35 -5.42
C VAL A 146 8.47 -12.09 -5.48
N VAL A 147 7.91 -11.66 -4.36
CA VAL A 147 6.56 -11.09 -4.34
C VAL A 147 6.64 -9.58 -4.60
N ALA A 148 6.15 -9.13 -5.74
CA ALA A 148 6.17 -7.73 -6.15
C ALA A 148 4.81 -7.05 -5.87
N ALA A 149 4.81 -6.03 -5.00
CA ALA A 149 3.62 -5.25 -4.71
C ALA A 149 3.23 -4.35 -5.90
N MET A 150 2.00 -4.52 -6.41
CA MET A 150 1.41 -3.77 -7.51
C MET A 150 0.24 -2.90 -7.06
N SER A 151 0.41 -1.58 -7.16
CA SER A 151 -0.61 -0.59 -6.82
C SER A 151 -1.36 -0.04 -8.03
N GLY A 152 -1.22 -0.69 -9.20
CA GLY A 152 -1.76 -0.23 -10.49
C GLY A 152 -1.03 0.96 -11.12
N GLY A 153 0.06 1.43 -10.51
CA GLY A 153 0.89 2.52 -11.03
C GLY A 153 2.06 2.04 -11.89
N VAL A 154 2.60 2.95 -12.70
CA VAL A 154 3.76 2.69 -13.58
C VAL A 154 4.97 2.13 -12.82
N ASP A 155 5.25 2.63 -11.62
CA ASP A 155 6.44 2.25 -10.84
C ASP A 155 6.40 0.77 -10.45
N SER A 156 5.26 0.31 -9.94
CA SER A 156 5.11 -1.10 -9.57
C SER A 156 5.07 -2.05 -10.77
N ALA A 157 4.57 -1.60 -11.92
CA ALA A 157 4.58 -2.39 -13.14
C ALA A 157 6.00 -2.55 -13.71
N VAL A 158 6.76 -1.45 -13.76
CA VAL A 158 8.17 -1.49 -14.18
C VAL A 158 9.01 -2.30 -13.19
N THR A 159 8.70 -2.23 -11.89
CA THR A 159 9.32 -3.09 -10.87
C THR A 159 9.16 -4.58 -11.21
N ALA A 160 7.92 -5.02 -11.49
CA ALA A 160 7.64 -6.41 -11.84
C ALA A 160 8.34 -6.83 -13.15
N LEU A 161 8.30 -5.96 -14.16
CA LEU A 161 8.99 -6.15 -15.44
C LEU A 161 10.51 -6.32 -15.24
N LEU A 162 11.18 -5.39 -14.56
CA LEU A 162 12.63 -5.42 -14.38
C LEU A 162 13.08 -6.66 -13.60
N LEU A 163 12.31 -7.09 -12.60
CA LEU A 163 12.61 -8.31 -11.85
C LEU A 163 12.45 -9.56 -12.74
N LYS A 164 11.44 -9.60 -13.60
CA LYS A 164 11.27 -10.67 -14.58
C LYS A 164 12.43 -10.70 -15.57
N GLU A 165 12.84 -9.56 -16.12
CA GLU A 165 13.99 -9.45 -17.04
C GLU A 165 15.31 -9.88 -16.37
N ARG A 166 15.45 -9.67 -15.04
CA ARG A 166 16.59 -10.15 -14.23
C ARG A 166 16.51 -11.65 -13.89
N GLY A 167 15.49 -12.36 -14.37
CA GLY A 167 15.33 -13.81 -14.22
C GLY A 167 14.77 -14.25 -12.87
N TYR A 168 14.09 -13.37 -12.13
CA TYR A 168 13.37 -13.78 -10.92
C TYR A 168 12.04 -14.47 -11.28
N GLU A 169 11.65 -15.46 -10.48
CA GLU A 169 10.26 -15.91 -10.42
C GLU A 169 9.43 -14.83 -9.72
N VAL A 170 8.68 -14.06 -10.50
CA VAL A 170 7.88 -12.94 -9.98
C VAL A 170 6.45 -13.39 -9.72
N VAL A 171 5.92 -13.06 -8.54
CA VAL A 171 4.50 -13.13 -8.22
C VAL A 171 4.03 -11.73 -7.85
N ALA A 172 3.04 -11.21 -8.58
CA ALA A 172 2.46 -9.91 -8.29
C ALA A 172 1.43 -10.00 -7.16
N VAL A 173 1.37 -8.97 -6.31
CA VAL A 173 0.33 -8.85 -5.27
C VAL A 173 -0.24 -7.45 -5.20
N THR A 174 -1.57 -7.33 -5.17
CA THR A 174 -2.27 -6.09 -4.85
C THR A 174 -2.91 -6.17 -3.47
N PHE A 175 -2.81 -5.08 -2.70
CA PHE A 175 -3.37 -5.01 -1.35
C PHE A 175 -4.69 -4.23 -1.37
N ARG A 176 -5.79 -4.88 -0.98
CA ARG A 176 -7.08 -4.21 -0.77
C ARG A 176 -7.09 -3.62 0.65
N LEU A 177 -6.86 -2.32 0.76
CA LEU A 177 -6.70 -1.63 2.05
C LEU A 177 -7.99 -1.01 2.58
N HIS A 178 -8.91 -0.60 1.70
CA HIS A 178 -10.22 -0.03 2.04
C HIS A 178 -11.16 -0.20 0.83
N ASP A 179 -12.46 0.05 1.01
CA ASP A 179 -13.47 -0.17 -0.04
C ASP A 179 -13.53 0.92 -1.12
N GLY A 180 -12.69 1.95 -1.02
CA GLY A 180 -12.80 3.16 -1.84
C GLY A 180 -14.16 3.87 -1.66
N GLU A 181 -14.29 5.06 -2.24
CA GLU A 181 -15.63 5.58 -2.56
C GLU A 181 -16.05 5.05 -3.95
N PRO A 182 -17.33 4.75 -4.19
CA PRO A 182 -17.82 4.40 -5.52
C PRO A 182 -17.41 5.46 -6.56
N GLY A 183 -16.72 5.05 -7.63
CA GLY A 183 -16.21 5.96 -8.66
C GLY A 183 -14.83 6.58 -8.38
N SER A 184 -14.23 6.36 -7.21
CA SER A 184 -12.87 6.82 -6.91
C SER A 184 -11.81 5.92 -7.58
N ARG A 185 -10.90 6.53 -8.36
CA ARG A 185 -9.67 5.86 -8.86
C ARG A 185 -8.56 5.82 -7.79
N SER A 186 -8.93 5.64 -6.52
CA SER A 186 -7.94 5.45 -5.46
C SER A 186 -7.14 4.18 -5.73
N CYS A 187 -5.88 4.13 -5.28
CA CYS A 187 -4.95 3.01 -5.53
C CYS A 187 -5.42 1.64 -5.02
N CYS A 188 -6.59 1.57 -4.37
CA CYS A 188 -7.18 0.37 -3.78
C CYS A 188 -8.60 0.06 -4.30
N SER A 189 -9.09 0.76 -5.34
CA SER A 189 -10.41 0.49 -5.92
C SER A 189 -10.46 -0.90 -6.59
N PRO A 190 -11.64 -1.53 -6.72
CA PRO A 190 -11.81 -2.76 -7.50
C PRO A 190 -11.22 -2.65 -8.91
N ASP A 191 -11.40 -1.52 -9.58
CA ASP A 191 -10.82 -1.27 -10.92
C ASP A 191 -9.29 -1.30 -10.92
N THR A 192 -8.66 -0.80 -9.85
CA THR A 192 -7.20 -0.82 -9.70
C THR A 192 -6.68 -2.25 -9.53
N VAL A 193 -7.43 -3.11 -8.84
CA VAL A 193 -7.11 -4.54 -8.72
C VAL A 193 -7.18 -5.22 -10.09
N LEU A 194 -8.27 -5.00 -10.83
CA LEU A 194 -8.44 -5.55 -12.18
C LEU A 194 -7.31 -5.09 -13.11
N PHE A 195 -7.00 -3.80 -13.10
CA PHE A 195 -5.95 -3.22 -13.93
C PHE A 195 -4.54 -3.73 -13.56
N ALA A 196 -4.24 -3.87 -12.27
CA ALA A 196 -2.99 -4.47 -11.82
C ALA A 196 -2.87 -5.93 -12.24
N ARG A 197 -3.96 -6.71 -12.15
CA ARG A 197 -4.01 -8.09 -12.63
C ARG A 197 -3.79 -8.19 -14.13
N GLU A 198 -4.49 -7.37 -14.92
CA GLU A 198 -4.32 -7.33 -16.38
C GLU A 198 -2.88 -6.96 -16.76
N THR A 199 -2.27 -6.02 -16.05
CA THR A 199 -0.85 -5.66 -16.24
C THR A 199 0.08 -6.84 -15.93
N ALA A 200 -0.14 -7.54 -14.82
CA ALA A 200 0.64 -8.72 -14.46
C ALA A 200 0.48 -9.86 -15.47
N HIS A 201 -0.76 -10.14 -15.92
CA HIS A 201 -1.05 -11.13 -16.95
C HIS A 201 -0.43 -10.78 -18.30
N GLY A 202 -0.44 -9.50 -18.70
CA GLY A 202 0.26 -9.02 -19.89
C GLY A 202 1.79 -9.20 -19.80
N LEU A 203 2.33 -9.20 -18.58
CA LEU A 203 3.71 -9.57 -18.30
C LEU A 203 3.91 -11.09 -18.11
N GLY A 204 2.89 -11.92 -18.25
CA GLY A 204 2.96 -13.36 -17.99
C GLY A 204 3.35 -13.70 -16.54
N ILE A 205 2.87 -12.90 -15.57
CA ILE A 205 3.15 -13.02 -14.14
C ILE A 205 1.86 -13.38 -13.39
N PRO A 206 1.87 -14.34 -12.45
CA PRO A 206 0.72 -14.61 -11.60
C PRO A 206 0.40 -13.43 -10.68
N HIS A 207 -0.89 -13.19 -10.44
CA HIS A 207 -1.35 -12.08 -9.59
C HIS A 207 -2.28 -12.56 -8.49
N PHE A 208 -2.03 -12.10 -7.26
CA PHE A 208 -2.91 -12.28 -6.12
C PHE A 208 -3.42 -10.94 -5.58
N THR A 209 -4.56 -11.00 -4.90
CA THR A 209 -5.05 -9.90 -4.07
C THR A 209 -5.09 -10.38 -2.63
N LEU A 210 -4.57 -9.58 -1.70
CA LEU A 210 -4.75 -9.80 -0.27
C LEU A 210 -5.72 -8.77 0.28
N ASN A 211 -6.79 -9.24 0.93
CA ASN A 211 -7.69 -8.37 1.67
C ASN A 211 -7.06 -7.99 3.01
N LEU A 212 -6.62 -6.75 3.14
CA LEU A 212 -5.98 -6.23 4.34
C LEU A 212 -6.80 -5.13 5.01
N ARG A 213 -8.10 -5.00 4.70
CA ARG A 213 -8.97 -3.92 5.18
C ARG A 213 -8.97 -3.79 6.70
N GLU A 214 -9.12 -4.90 7.41
CA GLU A 214 -9.14 -4.91 8.88
C GLU A 214 -7.77 -4.61 9.50
N LEU A 215 -6.70 -5.09 8.89
CA LEU A 215 -5.33 -4.80 9.34
C LEU A 215 -5.01 -3.32 9.13
N PHE A 216 -5.39 -2.79 7.96
CA PHE A 216 -5.20 -1.38 7.60
C PHE A 216 -6.02 -0.45 8.49
N ASP A 217 -7.29 -0.76 8.75
CA ASP A 217 -8.12 0.01 9.68
C ASP A 217 -7.45 0.07 11.06
N ARG A 218 -7.06 -1.08 11.61
CA ARG A 218 -6.46 -1.17 12.96
C ARG A 218 -5.11 -0.49 13.07
N ARG A 219 -4.20 -0.71 12.11
CA ARG A 219 -2.80 -0.29 12.22
C ARG A 219 -2.50 1.07 11.57
N VAL A 220 -3.39 1.58 10.72
CA VAL A 220 -3.16 2.83 9.98
C VAL A 220 -4.28 3.82 10.22
N MET A 221 -5.54 3.48 9.92
CA MET A 221 -6.63 4.47 10.01
C MET A 221 -6.94 4.87 11.45
N ARG A 222 -6.99 3.92 12.38
CA ARG A 222 -7.21 4.21 13.81
C ARG A 222 -6.05 4.99 14.43
N ASP A 223 -4.81 4.65 14.09
CA ASP A 223 -3.64 5.40 14.55
C ASP A 223 -3.66 6.83 14.00
N PHE A 224 -3.99 7.00 12.72
CA PHE A 224 -4.13 8.31 12.08
C PHE A 224 -5.15 9.18 12.82
N VAL A 225 -6.35 8.65 13.07
CA VAL A 225 -7.43 9.35 13.78
C VAL A 225 -7.04 9.63 15.24
N GLY A 226 -6.50 8.64 15.95
CA GLY A 226 -6.07 8.78 17.34
C GLY A 226 -4.94 9.79 17.52
N SER A 227 -4.02 9.87 16.55
CA SER A 227 -2.94 10.85 16.57
C SER A 227 -3.46 12.28 16.41
N TYR A 228 -4.39 12.56 15.50
CA TYR A 228 -5.02 13.89 15.42
C TYR A 228 -5.83 14.23 16.68
N ALA A 229 -6.56 13.26 17.25
CA ALA A 229 -7.26 13.46 18.53
C ALA A 229 -6.29 13.79 19.68
N ALA A 230 -5.07 13.24 19.64
CA ALA A 230 -3.98 13.55 20.57
C ALA A 230 -3.17 14.81 20.19
N GLY A 231 -3.61 15.61 19.21
CA GLY A 231 -2.94 16.83 18.77
C GLY A 231 -1.56 16.56 18.14
N ARG A 232 -1.42 15.41 17.48
CA ARG A 232 -0.24 14.98 16.72
C ARG A 232 -0.57 14.93 15.24
N THR A 233 0.43 15.11 14.38
CA THR A 233 0.30 15.03 12.93
C THR A 233 1.01 13.78 12.43
N PRO A 234 0.28 12.67 12.21
CA PRO A 234 0.85 11.40 11.76
C PRO A 234 1.16 11.41 10.26
N ASN A 235 1.98 10.46 9.80
CA ASN A 235 2.10 10.10 8.39
C ASN A 235 1.60 8.65 8.19
N PRO A 236 0.42 8.44 7.56
CA PRO A 236 -0.15 7.10 7.44
C PRO A 236 0.67 6.15 6.55
N CYS A 237 1.49 6.68 5.62
CA CYS A 237 2.37 5.86 4.80
C CYS A 237 3.49 5.22 5.62
N VAL A 238 4.01 5.93 6.63
CA VAL A 238 5.02 5.41 7.57
C VAL A 238 4.45 4.19 8.31
N ALA A 239 3.26 4.32 8.92
CA ALA A 239 2.60 3.22 9.62
C ALA A 239 2.23 2.05 8.68
N CYS A 240 1.77 2.35 7.46
CA CYS A 240 1.41 1.35 6.47
C CYS A 240 2.62 0.52 6.00
N ASN A 241 3.76 1.17 5.76
CA ASN A 241 5.00 0.47 5.42
C ASN A 241 5.53 -0.33 6.61
N ALA A 242 5.44 0.22 7.83
CA ALA A 242 5.90 -0.43 9.05
C ALA A 242 5.13 -1.71 9.40
N HIS A 243 3.82 -1.76 9.13
CA HIS A 243 2.95 -2.77 9.75
C HIS A 243 2.02 -3.51 8.78
N VAL A 244 1.93 -3.09 7.52
CA VAL A 244 0.95 -3.65 6.58
C VAL A 244 1.62 -4.18 5.33
N LYS A 245 2.14 -3.31 4.46
CA LYS A 245 2.52 -3.71 3.08
C LYS A 245 3.67 -4.71 3.04
N PHE A 246 4.76 -4.42 3.74
CA PHE A 246 5.95 -5.28 3.70
C PHE A 246 5.70 -6.61 4.43
N HIS A 247 4.98 -6.58 5.55
CA HIS A 247 4.59 -7.79 6.28
C HIS A 247 3.66 -8.67 5.45
N ALA A 248 2.68 -8.08 4.75
CA ALA A 248 1.79 -8.82 3.86
C ALA A 248 2.50 -9.42 2.64
N ALA A 249 3.44 -8.67 2.03
CA ALA A 249 4.28 -9.20 0.97
C ALA A 249 5.14 -10.37 1.45
N ALA A 250 5.74 -10.25 2.64
CA ALA A 250 6.59 -11.28 3.21
C ALA A 250 5.80 -12.54 3.57
N PHE A 251 4.60 -12.37 4.15
CA PHE A 251 3.69 -13.49 4.41
C PHE A 251 3.40 -14.30 3.14
N LEU A 252 3.05 -13.62 2.04
CA LEU A 252 2.77 -14.30 0.79
C LEU A 252 4.05 -14.94 0.22
N ALA A 253 5.19 -14.26 0.33
CA ALA A 253 6.48 -14.80 -0.12
C ALA A 253 6.81 -16.10 0.63
N ASP A 254 6.65 -16.13 1.95
CA ASP A 254 6.91 -17.31 2.78
C ASP A 254 5.95 -18.45 2.46
N ARG A 255 4.65 -18.15 2.32
CA ARG A 255 3.65 -19.16 1.91
C ARG A 255 3.96 -19.76 0.55
N LEU A 256 4.52 -18.98 -0.38
CA LEU A 256 4.90 -19.44 -1.71
C LEU A 256 6.33 -20.00 -1.77
N GLY A 257 7.10 -19.99 -0.67
CA GLY A 257 8.49 -20.43 -0.65
C GLY A 257 9.43 -19.54 -1.48
N LEU A 258 9.13 -18.23 -1.57
CA LEU A 258 9.91 -17.23 -2.29
C LEU A 258 10.76 -16.40 -1.32
N ARG A 259 12.01 -16.13 -1.70
CA ARG A 259 12.95 -15.41 -0.83
C ARG A 259 12.64 -13.93 -0.70
N HIS A 260 12.23 -13.24 -1.75
CA HIS A 260 12.25 -11.78 -1.76
C HIS A 260 10.85 -11.14 -1.76
N VAL A 261 10.81 -9.88 -1.34
CA VAL A 261 9.69 -8.98 -1.58
C VAL A 261 10.18 -7.76 -2.36
N ALA A 262 9.34 -7.17 -3.18
CA ALA A 262 9.69 -5.98 -3.94
C ALA A 262 8.55 -4.97 -3.99
N THR A 263 8.91 -3.71 -4.09
CA THR A 263 7.96 -2.61 -4.28
C THR A 263 8.56 -1.58 -5.23
N GLY A 264 7.70 -0.74 -5.83
CA GLY A 264 8.12 0.37 -6.67
C GLY A 264 8.56 1.62 -5.90
N HIS A 265 9.06 1.48 -4.67
CA HIS A 265 9.60 2.62 -3.94
C HIS A 265 10.98 3.00 -4.48
N TYR A 266 11.25 4.30 -4.53
CA TYR A 266 12.55 4.87 -4.87
C TYR A 266 13.41 4.93 -3.60
N ALA A 267 14.16 3.85 -3.40
CA ALA A 267 15.18 3.69 -2.38
C ALA A 267 16.16 2.61 -2.83
N ARG A 268 17.28 2.44 -2.13
CA ARG A 268 18.22 1.34 -2.33
C ARG A 268 18.44 0.61 -1.00
N VAL A 269 18.89 -0.64 -1.10
CA VAL A 269 19.30 -1.43 0.07
C VAL A 269 20.76 -1.80 -0.12
N GLY A 270 21.65 -1.28 0.72
CA GLY A 270 23.06 -1.64 0.74
C GLY A 270 23.34 -2.86 1.61
N GLU A 271 24.62 -3.17 1.79
CA GLU A 271 25.06 -4.26 2.66
C GLU A 271 24.66 -4.05 4.12
N GLY A 272 24.46 -5.14 4.87
CA GLY A 272 24.09 -5.07 6.29
C GLY A 272 22.71 -4.43 6.53
N PRO A 273 21.67 -4.96 5.88
CA PRO A 273 20.59 -4.18 5.24
C PRO A 273 20.48 -2.72 5.67
N CYS A 274 21.25 -1.85 5.00
CA CYS A 274 21.14 -0.40 5.18
C CYS A 274 20.21 0.23 4.13
N LEU A 275 19.37 1.17 4.55
CA LEU A 275 18.47 1.90 3.65
C LEU A 275 19.22 3.10 3.07
N GLU A 276 19.22 3.23 1.75
CA GLU A 276 19.96 4.28 1.04
C GLU A 276 19.04 5.09 0.13
N ARG A 277 19.40 6.36 -0.10
CA ARG A 277 18.65 7.25 -1.00
C ARG A 277 18.77 6.77 -2.45
N PRO A 278 17.72 6.93 -3.26
CA PRO A 278 17.75 6.57 -4.68
C PRO A 278 18.60 7.56 -5.50
N GLU A 279 18.90 7.20 -6.74
CA GLU A 279 19.48 8.10 -7.76
C GLU A 279 18.60 9.35 -7.98
N ASP A 280 17.27 9.18 -8.00
CA ASP A 280 16.34 10.30 -8.15
C ASP A 280 15.99 10.94 -6.81
N GLY A 281 16.81 11.91 -6.39
CA GLY A 281 16.57 12.66 -5.15
C GLY A 281 15.20 13.35 -5.07
N ARG A 282 14.53 13.63 -6.19
CA ARG A 282 13.16 14.21 -6.20
C ARG A 282 12.07 13.20 -5.88
N LYS A 283 12.37 11.90 -6.04
CA LYS A 283 11.47 10.80 -5.76
C LYS A 283 11.84 10.04 -4.50
N ASP A 284 12.83 10.51 -3.74
CA ASP A 284 13.29 9.87 -2.52
C ASP A 284 12.16 9.51 -1.55
N GLN A 285 11.98 8.22 -1.34
CA GLN A 285 10.95 7.65 -0.46
C GLN A 285 11.55 7.04 0.82
N THR A 286 12.84 7.26 1.09
CA THR A 286 13.48 6.78 2.33
C THR A 286 12.78 7.28 3.59
N TYR A 287 12.24 8.51 3.56
CA TYR A 287 11.49 9.09 4.68
C TYR A 287 10.29 8.24 5.12
N VAL A 288 9.60 7.54 4.21
CA VAL A 288 8.46 6.67 4.57
C VAL A 288 8.85 5.21 4.79
N LEU A 289 10.14 4.89 4.64
CA LEU A 289 10.69 3.54 4.74
C LEU A 289 11.57 3.33 5.98
N TRP A 290 11.92 4.40 6.72
CA TRP A 290 12.68 4.28 7.97
C TRP A 290 12.13 3.26 8.98
N PRO A 291 10.80 3.00 9.11
CA PRO A 291 10.32 2.07 10.13
C PRO A 291 10.32 0.61 9.66
N VAL A 292 10.74 0.32 8.41
CA VAL A 292 10.79 -1.06 7.90
C VAL A 292 11.84 -1.83 8.73
N PRO A 293 11.48 -2.96 9.36
CA PRO A 293 12.42 -3.71 10.18
C PRO A 293 13.65 -4.19 9.37
N PRO A 294 14.89 -4.11 9.91
CA PRO A 294 16.10 -4.51 9.19
C PRO A 294 16.04 -5.94 8.61
N ARG A 295 15.44 -6.88 9.35
CA ARG A 295 15.23 -8.27 8.87
C ARG A 295 14.38 -8.33 7.60
N LEU A 296 13.35 -7.51 7.51
CA LEU A 296 12.46 -7.42 6.35
C LEU A 296 13.11 -6.65 5.21
N LEU A 297 13.86 -5.59 5.54
CA LEU A 297 14.65 -4.84 4.58
C LEU A 297 15.70 -5.72 3.88
N GLY A 298 16.36 -6.63 4.60
CA GLY A 298 17.39 -7.53 4.04
C GLY A 298 16.92 -8.54 2.99
N ARG A 299 15.61 -8.71 2.82
CA ARG A 299 15.03 -9.49 1.70
C ARG A 299 14.20 -8.64 0.75
N THR A 300 14.16 -7.33 0.96
CA THR A 300 13.44 -6.37 0.11
C THR A 300 14.30 -5.94 -1.06
N ILE A 301 13.70 -5.85 -2.24
CA ILE A 301 14.32 -5.31 -3.46
C ILE A 301 13.57 -4.05 -3.87
N PHE A 302 14.31 -2.97 -4.14
CA PHE A 302 13.80 -1.73 -4.73
C PHE A 302 14.42 -1.51 -6.12
N PRO A 303 13.90 -2.13 -7.19
CA PRO A 303 14.55 -2.09 -8.51
C PRO A 303 14.65 -0.69 -9.12
N LEU A 304 13.84 0.26 -8.65
CA LEU A 304 13.80 1.64 -9.15
C LEU A 304 14.82 2.55 -8.47
N GLY A 305 15.54 2.08 -7.45
CA GLY A 305 16.53 2.87 -6.73
C GLY A 305 17.65 3.44 -7.61
N ASP A 306 17.94 2.80 -8.73
CA ASP A 306 19.00 3.17 -9.68
C ASP A 306 18.47 3.98 -10.89
N TYR A 307 17.19 4.37 -10.88
CA TYR A 307 16.55 5.00 -12.03
C TYR A 307 15.89 6.33 -11.65
N ARG A 308 15.92 7.28 -12.60
CA ARG A 308 15.07 8.47 -12.54
C ARG A 308 13.67 8.18 -13.00
N LYS A 309 12.69 8.94 -12.49
CA LYS A 309 11.28 8.78 -12.86
C LYS A 309 11.03 8.85 -14.37
N SER A 310 11.75 9.73 -15.05
CA SER A 310 11.70 9.87 -16.51
C SER A 310 12.15 8.59 -17.22
N GLU A 311 13.15 7.90 -16.68
CA GLU A 311 13.66 6.63 -17.23
C GLU A 311 12.67 5.50 -16.98
N VAL A 312 12.07 5.44 -15.79
CA VAL A 312 11.01 4.47 -15.48
C VAL A 312 9.82 4.62 -16.43
N ARG A 313 9.38 5.86 -16.72
CA ARG A 313 8.31 6.11 -17.71
C ARG A 313 8.73 5.68 -19.11
N ARG A 314 9.95 5.99 -19.53
CA ARG A 314 10.49 5.59 -20.84
C ARG A 314 10.57 4.07 -20.97
N ILE A 315 11.03 3.33 -19.96
CA ILE A 315 11.01 1.87 -19.94
C ILE A 315 9.59 1.34 -20.13
N ALA A 316 8.60 1.92 -19.44
CA ALA A 316 7.21 1.53 -19.59
C ALA A 316 6.68 1.77 -21.01
N GLU A 317 7.02 2.88 -21.64
CA GLU A 317 6.65 3.21 -23.03
C GLU A 317 7.32 2.27 -24.04
N GLU A 318 8.64 2.08 -23.92
CA GLU A 318 9.43 1.20 -24.80
C GLU A 318 8.97 -0.26 -24.75
N ARG A 319 8.45 -0.71 -23.60
CA ARG A 319 7.90 -2.07 -23.43
C ARG A 319 6.40 -2.17 -23.67
N GLY A 320 5.76 -1.08 -24.11
CA GLY A 320 4.33 -1.06 -24.46
C GLY A 320 3.39 -1.26 -23.27
N LEU A 321 3.79 -0.90 -22.05
CA LEU A 321 2.94 -1.05 -20.88
C LEU A 321 1.85 0.04 -20.87
N ALA A 322 0.58 -0.37 -20.82
CA ALA A 322 -0.57 0.55 -20.80
C ALA A 322 -0.54 1.57 -19.65
N VAL A 323 0.14 1.22 -18.54
CA VAL A 323 0.34 2.07 -17.36
C VAL A 323 1.24 3.28 -17.59
N ALA A 324 1.99 3.35 -18.69
CA ALA A 324 3.03 4.36 -18.92
C ALA A 324 2.54 5.81 -18.76
N ARG A 325 1.28 6.06 -19.12
CA ARG A 325 0.64 7.39 -19.07
C ARG A 325 -0.23 7.61 -17.83
N THR A 326 -0.24 6.68 -16.88
CA THR A 326 -1.05 6.80 -15.67
C THR A 326 -0.55 7.97 -14.81
N PRO A 327 -1.44 8.84 -14.30
CA PRO A 327 -1.09 9.86 -13.33
C PRO A 327 -0.52 9.27 -12.04
N GLU A 328 0.33 10.02 -11.34
CA GLU A 328 0.78 9.64 -10.00
C GLU A 328 -0.31 9.92 -8.96
N SER A 329 -0.45 9.06 -7.96
CA SER A 329 -1.26 9.34 -6.78
C SER A 329 -0.48 10.30 -5.86
N GLN A 330 -1.01 11.49 -5.59
CA GLN A 330 -0.33 12.48 -4.74
C GLN A 330 -0.89 12.58 -3.30
N ASP A 331 -2.03 11.94 -3.02
CA ASP A 331 -2.75 12.08 -1.74
C ASP A 331 -2.77 10.82 -0.87
N ILE A 332 -3.28 10.96 0.36
CA ILE A 332 -3.51 9.84 1.28
C ILE A 332 -4.56 8.90 0.67
N CYS A 333 -4.19 7.63 0.46
CA CYS A 333 -5.02 6.67 -0.28
C CYS A 333 -6.48 6.55 0.17
N PHE A 334 -6.76 6.67 1.47
CA PHE A 334 -8.10 6.58 2.06
C PHE A 334 -8.78 7.94 2.30
N ILE A 335 -8.18 9.04 1.81
CA ILE A 335 -8.71 10.41 1.89
C ILE A 335 -8.53 11.07 0.49
N PRO A 336 -9.27 10.63 -0.53
CA PRO A 336 -9.03 11.01 -1.93
C PRO A 336 -9.38 12.47 -2.23
N ASP A 337 -10.21 13.11 -1.42
CA ASP A 337 -10.57 14.53 -1.52
C ASP A 337 -9.55 15.46 -0.82
N GLY A 338 -8.57 14.89 -0.13
CA GLY A 338 -7.59 15.61 0.69
C GLY A 338 -8.16 16.22 1.98
N ASP A 339 -9.47 16.05 2.27
CA ASP A 339 -10.10 16.63 3.47
C ASP A 339 -10.00 15.69 4.67
N TYR A 340 -8.77 15.59 5.18
CA TYR A 340 -8.51 14.78 6.38
C TYR A 340 -9.31 15.27 7.60
N ARG A 341 -9.66 16.56 7.67
CA ARG A 341 -10.39 17.14 8.81
C ARG A 341 -11.78 16.54 8.89
N SER A 342 -12.50 16.52 7.78
CA SER A 342 -13.81 15.88 7.71
C SER A 342 -13.72 14.38 7.95
N PHE A 343 -12.68 13.71 7.44
CA PHE A 343 -12.44 12.29 7.71
C PHE A 343 -12.28 11.99 9.22
N VAL A 344 -11.51 12.81 9.94
CA VAL A 344 -11.26 12.66 11.38
C VAL A 344 -12.52 13.01 12.19
N ARG A 345 -13.20 14.13 11.91
CA ARG A 345 -14.41 14.55 12.65
C ARG A 345 -15.57 13.54 12.58
N ARG A 346 -15.65 12.72 11.53
CA ARG A 346 -16.64 11.63 11.44
C ARG A 346 -16.37 10.47 12.42
N ARG A 347 -15.16 10.36 12.95
CA ARG A 347 -14.71 9.21 13.77
C ARG A 347 -14.36 9.58 15.20
N VAL A 348 -14.08 10.85 15.47
CA VAL A 348 -13.83 11.35 16.83
C VAL A 348 -14.77 12.49 17.15
N ARG A 349 -15.24 12.50 18.40
CA ARG A 349 -16.01 13.62 18.92
C ARG A 349 -15.13 14.86 18.93
N SER A 350 -15.48 15.83 18.10
CA SER A 350 -14.85 17.14 18.06
C SER A 350 -15.57 18.06 19.05
N GLU A 351 -14.84 18.63 20.00
CA GLU A 351 -15.38 19.59 20.95
C GLU A 351 -14.81 20.99 20.70
N PRO A 352 -15.64 22.04 20.80
CA PRO A 352 -15.17 23.39 20.60
C PRO A 352 -14.20 23.81 21.69
N GLY A 353 -13.28 24.69 21.32
CA GLY A 353 -12.19 25.15 22.17
C GLY A 353 -11.76 26.57 21.86
N GLU A 354 -10.68 27.02 22.48
CA GLU A 354 -10.17 28.38 22.38
C GLU A 354 -8.90 28.42 21.53
N ILE A 355 -8.78 29.47 20.72
CA ILE A 355 -7.51 29.84 20.11
C ILE A 355 -6.89 30.91 21.01
N VAL A 356 -5.69 30.64 21.52
CA VAL A 356 -5.00 31.49 22.49
C VAL A 356 -3.61 31.87 21.98
N ASP A 357 -3.08 33.00 22.43
CA ASP A 357 -1.64 33.29 22.28
C ASP A 357 -0.82 32.59 23.39
N ARG A 358 0.51 32.78 23.37
CA ARG A 358 1.41 32.23 24.40
C ARG A 358 1.15 32.76 25.80
N GLN A 359 0.53 33.93 25.93
CA GLN A 359 0.16 34.55 27.21
C GLN A 359 -1.20 34.03 27.70
N GLY A 360 -1.88 33.17 26.93
CA GLY A 360 -3.19 32.62 27.26
C GLY A 360 -4.36 33.55 26.92
N ARG A 361 -4.12 34.66 26.22
CA ARG A 361 -5.20 35.56 25.79
C ARG A 361 -6.00 34.87 24.69
N VAL A 362 -7.32 34.79 24.89
CA VAL A 362 -8.24 34.24 23.89
C VAL A 362 -8.36 35.20 22.70
N LEU A 363 -8.06 34.69 21.51
CA LEU A 363 -8.16 35.40 20.23
C LEU A 363 -9.38 34.96 19.42
N GLY A 364 -9.95 33.81 19.75
CA GLY A 364 -11.12 33.26 19.08
C GLY A 364 -11.47 31.86 19.56
N ARG A 365 -12.35 31.20 18.82
CA ARG A 365 -12.83 29.84 19.12
C ARG A 365 -12.72 28.96 17.89
N HIS A 366 -12.60 27.65 18.12
CA HIS A 366 -12.55 26.65 17.06
C HIS A 366 -13.52 25.50 17.31
N ALA A 367 -13.84 24.73 16.26
CA ALA A 367 -14.75 23.58 16.36
C ALA A 367 -14.09 22.31 16.94
N GLY A 368 -12.76 22.21 16.86
CA GLY A 368 -11.99 21.18 17.55
C GLY A 368 -10.51 21.21 17.21
N VAL A 369 -9.70 20.66 18.13
CA VAL A 369 -8.23 20.63 18.00
C VAL A 369 -7.74 19.82 16.80
N VAL A 370 -8.56 18.89 16.30
CA VAL A 370 -8.26 18.01 15.15
C VAL A 370 -8.09 18.75 13.83
N ASP A 371 -8.57 20.00 13.75
CA ASP A 371 -8.48 20.84 12.55
C ASP A 371 -7.13 21.55 12.40
N PHE A 372 -6.24 21.38 13.38
CA PHE A 372 -5.02 22.15 13.54
C PHE A 372 -3.78 21.26 13.63
N THR A 373 -2.76 21.66 12.89
CA THR A 373 -1.41 21.10 12.93
C THR A 373 -0.40 22.22 13.23
N VAL A 374 0.64 21.92 14.00
CA VAL A 374 1.75 22.87 14.25
C VAL A 374 2.32 23.37 12.92
N GLY A 375 2.50 24.69 12.80
CA GLY A 375 2.91 25.37 11.57
C GLY A 375 1.75 25.77 10.65
N GLN A 376 0.51 25.38 10.95
CA GLN A 376 -0.67 25.81 10.18
C GLN A 376 -0.88 27.32 10.29
N ARG A 377 -1.01 27.99 9.13
CA ARG A 377 -1.30 29.43 9.00
C ARG A 377 -2.73 29.72 8.54
N ARG A 378 -3.26 28.91 7.62
CA ARG A 378 -4.57 29.14 6.99
C ARG A 378 -5.67 28.44 7.79
N GLY A 379 -6.90 28.96 7.67
CA GLY A 379 -8.08 28.34 8.28
C GLY A 379 -8.14 28.44 9.80
N LEU A 380 -7.50 29.46 10.41
CA LEU A 380 -7.55 29.65 11.87
C LEU A 380 -8.86 30.26 12.38
N GLY A 381 -9.63 30.94 11.52
CA GLY A 381 -10.89 31.58 11.94
C GLY A 381 -10.72 32.82 12.83
N ILE A 382 -9.51 33.39 12.89
CA ILE A 382 -9.19 34.60 13.64
C ILE A 382 -8.56 35.66 12.74
N SER A 383 -8.75 36.94 13.09
CA SER A 383 -8.07 38.07 12.48
C SER A 383 -6.97 38.58 13.41
N ALA A 384 -5.79 38.86 12.86
CA ALA A 384 -4.66 39.38 13.60
C ALA A 384 -3.88 40.39 12.71
N PRO A 385 -3.26 41.42 13.30
CA PRO A 385 -2.50 42.42 12.55
C PRO A 385 -1.26 41.85 11.87
N THR A 386 -0.73 40.73 12.37
CA THR A 386 0.42 40.02 11.79
C THR A 386 0.06 38.54 11.56
N PRO A 387 0.74 37.86 10.61
CA PRO A 387 0.47 36.45 10.36
C PRO A 387 0.76 35.57 11.59
N LEU A 388 -0.27 34.88 12.07
CA LEU A 388 -0.17 33.90 13.15
C LEU A 388 -0.11 32.46 12.60
N TYR A 389 0.55 31.59 13.35
CA TYR A 389 0.73 30.19 13.07
C TYR A 389 0.41 29.36 14.31
N VAL A 390 -0.13 28.17 14.14
CA VAL A 390 -0.28 27.22 15.26
C VAL A 390 1.08 26.82 15.79
N THR A 391 1.41 27.20 17.01
CA THR A 391 2.67 26.85 17.69
C THR A 391 2.52 25.60 18.54
N GLU A 392 1.31 25.34 19.05
CA GLU A 392 1.02 24.18 19.88
C GLU A 392 -0.47 23.79 19.76
N VAL A 393 -0.76 22.49 19.87
CA VAL A 393 -2.13 21.97 19.96
C VAL A 393 -2.27 21.25 21.29
N ARG A 394 -3.19 21.69 22.16
CA ARG A 394 -3.41 21.17 23.52
C ARG A 394 -4.77 20.47 23.63
N PRO A 395 -4.86 19.16 23.33
CA PRO A 395 -6.12 18.42 23.41
C PRO A 395 -6.75 18.42 24.80
N ARG A 396 -5.96 18.31 25.87
CA ARG A 396 -6.46 18.24 27.26
C ARG A 396 -7.22 19.51 27.67
N SER A 397 -6.67 20.68 27.37
CA SER A 397 -7.32 21.97 27.66
C SER A 397 -8.22 22.45 26.52
N ARG A 398 -8.30 21.72 25.40
CA ARG A 398 -9.02 22.11 24.17
C ARG A 398 -8.58 23.48 23.67
N GLN A 399 -7.27 23.73 23.70
CA GLN A 399 -6.69 25.00 23.26
C GLN A 399 -5.76 24.79 22.05
N VAL A 400 -5.78 25.76 21.14
CA VAL A 400 -4.81 25.88 20.05
C VAL A 400 -4.01 27.14 20.32
N VAL A 401 -2.70 26.98 20.52
CA VAL A 401 -1.81 28.11 20.76
C VAL A 401 -1.31 28.61 19.42
N VAL A 402 -1.41 29.92 19.20
CA VAL A 402 -0.93 30.58 18.00
C VAL A 402 0.12 31.63 18.34
N GLY A 403 1.04 31.86 17.42
CA GLY A 403 2.12 32.83 17.59
C GLY A 403 2.74 33.24 16.27
N SER A 404 3.74 34.10 16.36
CA SER A 404 4.55 34.54 15.22
C SER A 404 5.37 33.39 14.61
N ARG A 405 5.92 33.61 13.42
CA ARG A 405 6.82 32.63 12.78
C ARG A 405 8.05 32.31 13.66
N ARG A 406 8.60 33.28 14.39
CA ARG A 406 9.76 33.07 15.27
C ARG A 406 9.45 32.09 16.40
N GLU A 407 8.20 32.04 16.84
CA GLU A 407 7.75 31.13 17.89
C GLU A 407 7.61 29.67 17.43
N LEU A 408 7.64 29.42 16.11
CA LEU A 408 7.75 28.07 15.55
C LEU A 408 9.19 27.54 15.55
N GLU A 409 10.17 28.35 15.90
CA GLU A 409 11.58 27.96 15.88
C GLU A 409 11.84 26.81 16.85
N VAL A 410 12.51 25.78 16.32
CA VAL A 410 12.92 24.59 17.02
C VAL A 410 14.41 24.39 16.83
N ARG A 411 15.12 24.29 17.96
CA ARG A 411 16.54 23.91 18.03
C ARG A 411 16.79 22.60 18.78
N ARG A 412 15.78 22.12 19.51
CA ARG A 412 15.81 20.84 20.22
C ARG A 412 14.47 20.12 20.09
N MET A 413 14.53 18.81 19.91
CA MET A 413 13.37 17.92 19.89
C MET A 413 13.71 16.58 20.52
N LEU A 414 12.68 15.89 21.04
CA LEU A 414 12.78 14.53 21.56
C LEU A 414 12.20 13.56 20.53
N VAL A 415 12.90 12.46 20.25
CA VAL A 415 12.49 11.43 19.29
C VAL A 415 12.37 10.08 20.00
N ARG A 416 11.27 9.36 19.74
CA ARG A 416 10.93 8.08 20.39
C ARG A 416 10.63 6.98 19.38
N GLY A 417 10.69 5.73 19.83
CA GLY A 417 10.37 4.56 19.00
C GLY A 417 11.32 4.41 17.82
N ALA A 418 12.62 4.54 18.09
CA ALA A 418 13.62 4.57 17.03
C ALA A 418 13.82 3.19 16.38
N ASN A 419 14.07 3.18 15.07
CA ASN A 419 14.53 2.03 14.30
C ASN A 419 15.85 2.41 13.63
N TRP A 420 16.91 1.66 13.89
CA TRP A 420 18.27 1.95 13.45
C TRP A 420 18.77 0.90 12.46
N PHE A 421 19.36 1.36 11.36
CA PHE A 421 20.03 0.54 10.35
C PHE A 421 21.57 0.61 10.48
N LEU A 422 22.08 1.73 10.99
CA LEU A 422 23.50 1.99 11.24
C LEU A 422 23.69 2.39 12.71
N ASP A 423 24.94 2.59 13.15
CA ASP A 423 25.21 3.11 14.49
C ASP A 423 24.61 4.52 14.62
N PRO A 424 23.79 4.82 15.65
CA PRO A 424 23.25 6.15 15.89
C PRO A 424 24.29 7.29 15.89
N ARG A 425 25.56 7.00 16.21
CA ARG A 425 26.68 7.98 16.15
C ARG A 425 27.01 8.45 14.74
N GLU A 426 26.57 7.73 13.71
CA GLU A 426 26.75 8.12 12.31
C GLU A 426 25.71 9.17 11.85
N ALA A 427 24.67 9.44 12.67
CA ALA A 427 23.66 10.44 12.38
C ALA A 427 24.27 11.85 12.40
N ALA A 428 24.20 12.54 11.26
CA ALA A 428 24.72 13.91 11.10
C ALA A 428 23.68 14.89 10.54
N LEU A 429 22.68 14.38 9.81
CA LEU A 429 21.58 15.16 9.25
C LEU A 429 20.24 14.57 9.70
N VAL A 430 19.23 15.42 9.89
CA VAL A 430 17.86 14.99 10.21
C VAL A 430 16.83 15.66 9.33
N GLN A 431 15.92 14.85 8.79
CA GLN A 431 14.73 15.30 8.08
C GLN A 431 13.50 15.15 8.97
N VAL A 432 12.77 16.24 9.21
CA VAL A 432 11.61 16.26 10.14
C VAL A 432 10.24 16.25 9.45
N ARG A 433 10.22 16.29 8.12
CA ARG A 433 9.01 16.25 7.28
C ARG A 433 9.32 15.71 5.89
N TYR A 434 8.37 15.02 5.27
CA TYR A 434 8.56 14.31 4.00
C TYR A 434 9.13 15.17 2.86
N ASN A 435 8.63 16.40 2.66
CA ASN A 435 9.13 17.33 1.63
C ASN A 435 10.18 18.32 2.17
N GLY A 436 10.75 18.07 3.35
CA GLY A 436 11.75 18.94 3.97
C GLY A 436 13.16 18.52 3.60
N GLU A 437 14.05 19.49 3.44
CA GLU A 437 15.49 19.21 3.35
C GLU A 437 16.02 18.75 4.72
N PRO A 438 16.91 17.76 4.77
CA PRO A 438 17.62 17.41 5.99
C PRO A 438 18.47 18.58 6.50
N VAL A 439 18.52 18.78 7.81
CA VAL A 439 19.37 19.80 8.46
C VAL A 439 20.41 19.15 9.35
N PRO A 440 21.58 19.77 9.57
CA PRO A 440 22.58 19.24 10.48
C PRO A 440 22.08 19.11 11.92
N CYS A 441 22.42 18.00 12.58
CA CYS A 441 22.01 17.72 13.95
C CYS A 441 23.04 16.92 14.74
N GLU A 442 22.89 16.97 16.06
CA GLU A 442 23.59 16.11 17.02
C GLU A 442 22.56 15.32 17.83
N LEU A 443 22.88 14.06 18.15
CA LEU A 443 22.01 13.15 18.87
C LEU A 443 22.66 12.69 20.17
N GLU A 444 21.85 12.64 21.23
CA GLU A 444 22.22 12.06 22.51
C GLU A 444 21.11 11.11 22.99
N GLU A 445 21.49 9.95 23.53
CA GLU A 445 20.54 9.02 24.12
C GLU A 445 20.19 9.47 25.55
N GLY A 446 18.91 9.77 25.79
CA GLY A 446 18.39 10.16 27.09
C GLY A 446 17.37 9.17 27.64
N ALA A 447 16.99 9.33 28.91
CA ALA A 447 16.05 8.42 29.59
C ALA A 447 14.66 8.32 28.91
N GLY A 448 14.25 9.37 28.20
CA GLY A 448 12.95 9.46 27.54
C GLY A 448 12.95 9.21 26.03
N GLY A 449 14.10 8.88 25.44
CA GLY A 449 14.31 8.77 23.99
C GLY A 449 15.57 9.52 23.53
N TRP A 450 15.64 9.84 22.24
CA TRP A 450 16.78 10.53 21.64
C TRP A 450 16.58 12.04 21.68
N GLU A 451 17.46 12.75 22.36
CA GLU A 451 17.53 14.20 22.33
C GLU A 451 18.28 14.64 21.07
N VAL A 452 17.63 15.46 20.25
CA VAL A 452 18.19 15.93 18.98
C VAL A 452 18.39 17.42 19.04
N ALA A 453 19.65 17.87 18.98
CA ALA A 453 20.02 19.26 18.82
C ALA A 453 20.14 19.59 17.32
N LEU A 454 19.40 20.59 16.86
CA LEU A 454 19.42 21.07 15.49
C LEU A 454 20.42 22.23 15.40
N LEU A 455 21.42 22.10 14.53
CA LEU A 455 22.45 23.14 14.37
C LEU A 455 21.89 24.35 13.61
N GLU A 456 20.84 24.13 12.82
CA GLU A 456 20.05 25.17 12.15
C GLU A 456 18.62 25.22 12.70
N PRO A 457 17.99 26.42 12.77
CA PRO A 457 16.63 26.54 13.24
C PRO A 457 15.64 25.90 12.25
N VAL A 458 14.82 24.98 12.75
CA VAL A 458 13.71 24.40 11.97
C VAL A 458 12.39 24.96 12.46
N PHE A 459 11.50 25.31 11.53
CA PHE A 459 10.21 25.90 11.86
C PHE A 459 9.07 24.89 11.70
N GLY A 460 8.20 24.79 12.71
CA GLY A 460 6.96 24.04 12.64
C GLY A 460 7.15 22.53 12.75
N VAL A 461 7.97 22.10 13.69
CA VAL A 461 8.17 20.67 14.00
C VAL A 461 6.94 20.13 14.72
N ALA A 462 6.12 19.34 14.01
CA ALA A 462 4.87 18.81 14.55
C ALA A 462 5.08 17.46 15.25
N PRO A 463 4.56 17.26 16.47
CA PRO A 463 4.63 15.96 17.13
C PRO A 463 3.87 14.90 16.34
N GLY A 464 4.37 13.67 16.30
CA GLY A 464 3.82 12.57 15.48
C GLY A 464 4.38 12.47 14.07
N GLN A 465 5.08 13.49 13.56
CA GLN A 465 5.89 13.36 12.35
C GLN A 465 7.12 12.50 12.62
N SER A 466 7.75 12.01 11.55
CA SER A 466 9.02 11.28 11.66
C SER A 466 10.21 12.22 11.66
N ALA A 467 11.20 11.90 12.49
CA ALA A 467 12.57 12.37 12.36
C ALA A 467 13.38 11.24 11.74
N VAL A 468 13.96 11.47 10.56
CA VAL A 468 14.76 10.49 9.82
C VAL A 468 16.19 10.99 9.75
N PHE A 469 17.13 10.17 10.20
CA PHE A 469 18.53 10.51 10.35
C PHE A 469 19.35 9.95 9.21
N TYR A 470 20.27 10.77 8.70
CA TYR A 470 21.13 10.43 7.58
C TYR A 470 22.60 10.62 7.93
N THR A 471 23.46 9.91 7.20
CA THR A 471 24.92 10.08 7.24
C THR A 471 25.33 11.49 6.81
N ARG A 472 26.59 11.86 7.05
CA ARG A 472 27.12 13.22 6.77
C ARG A 472 27.01 13.63 5.30
N ASP A 473 27.16 12.69 4.38
CA ASP A 473 26.97 12.89 2.94
C ASP A 473 25.48 12.87 2.51
N GLY A 474 24.58 12.56 3.45
CA GLY A 474 23.15 12.39 3.20
C GLY A 474 22.79 11.15 2.39
N ALA A 475 23.71 10.23 2.09
CA ALA A 475 23.47 9.13 1.16
C ALA A 475 22.70 7.96 1.80
N LYS A 476 22.93 7.68 3.09
CA LYS A 476 22.35 6.55 3.81
C LYS A 476 21.46 7.01 4.95
N VAL A 477 20.42 6.23 5.22
CA VAL A 477 19.56 6.38 6.39
C VAL A 477 20.23 5.64 7.55
N VAL A 478 20.58 6.39 8.58
CA VAL A 478 21.09 5.83 9.85
C VAL A 478 19.94 5.20 10.62
N GLY A 479 18.79 5.86 10.63
CA GLY A 479 17.56 5.36 11.24
C GLY A 479 16.47 6.41 11.26
N GLY A 480 15.44 6.20 12.06
CA GLY A 480 14.41 7.20 12.28
C GLY A 480 13.61 6.93 13.54
N GLY A 481 12.73 7.86 13.87
CA GLY A 481 11.81 7.77 15.01
C GLY A 481 10.66 8.75 14.89
N ILE A 482 9.78 8.77 15.90
CA ILE A 482 8.63 9.68 15.98
C ILE A 482 8.96 10.85 16.88
N ILE A 483 8.70 12.06 16.38
CA ILE A 483 8.88 13.30 17.11
C ILE A 483 7.86 13.37 18.25
N ALA A 484 8.34 13.46 19.48
CA ALA A 484 7.51 13.62 20.66
C ALA A 484 7.01 15.06 20.79
N ARG A 485 5.91 15.21 21.53
CA ARG A 485 5.45 16.52 22.01
C ARG A 485 6.53 17.09 22.93
N ARG A 486 6.82 18.38 22.80
CA ARG A 486 7.64 19.09 23.79
C ARG A 486 6.95 19.03 25.14
N ASP A 487 7.66 18.59 26.16
CA ASP A 487 7.22 18.90 27.52
C ASP A 487 7.30 20.43 27.66
N ALA A 488 6.21 21.03 28.13
CA ALA A 488 6.07 22.47 28.25
C ALA A 488 6.96 23.03 29.35
#